data_AF-X1H1G8-F1
#
_entry.id   AF-X1H1G8-F1
#
_cell.length_a   1.000
_cell.length_b   1.000
_cell.length_c   1.000
_cell.angle_alpha   90.00
_cell.angle_beta   90.00
_cell.angle_gamma   90.00
#
_symmetry.space_group_name_H-M   'P 1'
#
loop_
_entity.id
_entity.type
_entity.pdbx_description
1 polymer ?
#
loop_
_entity_poly.entity_id
_entity_poly.type
_entity_poly.pdbx_seq_one_letter_code
_entity_poly.pdbx_strand_id
1 'polypeptide(L)'
;VVEGEEEIGSVNLPEYTEKNTDFITADAGIWEFGGSGIDGKQEAWLGLKGIFFVELEVERLNRNMHSASACVFPSAASRLVWAVNSLKDENSRILIDGFYDDIKPFTEAEISAMKKIEIHEDLLKKEYGIDEFLNGLTGDDLKRAYYGDPTANICGLTSGYQGKGSMTVLPAKASCKIDFRLVEGMHPDVVHKKLRKHLDDRGFTDVKIPYFEGYPAAKTPVDHPFVEIVERANSKVFGDLKIHITSPGSGPLYLFN
;
A
#
# COMPACT_ATOMS: atom_id res chain seq x y z
N VAL A 1 6.77 -3.97 -23.84
CA VAL A 1 6.53 -5.26 -23.15
C VAL A 1 5.05 -5.32 -22.83
N VAL A 2 4.38 -6.46 -23.04
CA VAL A 2 2.97 -6.67 -22.67
C VAL A 2 2.92 -7.99 -21.93
N GLU A 3 2.28 -8.01 -20.76
CA GLU A 3 2.19 -9.17 -19.88
C GLU A 3 0.72 -9.44 -19.49
N GLY A 4 0.45 -10.53 -18.79
CA GLY A 4 -0.93 -10.99 -18.50
C GLY A 4 -1.17 -11.36 -17.04
N GLU A 5 -0.27 -11.00 -16.15
CA GLU A 5 -0.22 -11.37 -14.74
C GLU A 5 -0.31 -10.16 -13.79
N GLU A 6 -0.55 -8.95 -14.30
CA GLU A 6 -0.61 -7.71 -13.50
C GLU A 6 -1.56 -7.85 -12.28
N GLU A 7 -2.77 -8.37 -12.52
CA GLU A 7 -3.82 -8.57 -11.51
C GLU A 7 -3.48 -9.67 -10.47
N ILE A 8 -2.39 -10.41 -10.67
CA ILE A 8 -1.86 -11.40 -9.73
C ILE A 8 -0.42 -11.06 -9.27
N GLY A 9 0.02 -9.82 -9.48
CA GLY A 9 1.30 -9.31 -9.00
C GLY A 9 2.48 -9.46 -9.97
N SER A 10 2.22 -9.69 -11.27
CA SER A 10 3.24 -9.74 -12.32
C SER A 10 4.33 -10.78 -12.06
N VAL A 11 3.94 -11.97 -11.60
CA VAL A 11 4.81 -13.00 -11.00
C VAL A 11 6.05 -13.31 -11.84
N ASN A 12 5.93 -13.37 -13.17
CA ASN A 12 7.04 -13.71 -14.07
C ASN A 12 7.70 -12.49 -14.74
N LEU A 13 7.18 -11.27 -14.53
CA LEU A 13 7.73 -10.07 -15.16
C LEU A 13 9.16 -9.75 -14.70
N PRO A 14 9.53 -9.85 -13.39
CA PRO A 14 10.91 -9.64 -12.96
C PRO A 14 11.91 -10.53 -13.70
N GLU A 15 11.65 -11.84 -13.73
CA GLU A 15 12.52 -12.81 -14.42
C GLU A 15 12.60 -12.52 -15.93
N TYR A 16 11.48 -12.12 -16.55
CA TYR A 16 11.48 -11.71 -17.95
C TYR A 16 12.37 -10.48 -18.19
N THR A 17 12.24 -9.43 -17.36
CA THR A 17 13.04 -8.21 -17.51
C THR A 17 14.53 -8.46 -17.30
N GLU A 18 14.91 -9.31 -16.34
CA GLU A 18 16.30 -9.69 -16.09
C GLU A 18 16.92 -10.47 -17.27
N LYS A 19 16.14 -11.35 -17.91
CA LYS A 19 16.64 -12.20 -19.02
C LYS A 19 16.66 -11.50 -20.38
N ASN A 20 15.96 -10.38 -20.53
CA ASN A 20 15.73 -9.73 -21.83
C ASN A 20 16.25 -8.28 -21.87
N THR A 21 17.32 -7.97 -21.11
CA THR A 21 17.93 -6.64 -21.09
C THR A 21 18.38 -6.16 -22.47
N ASP A 22 18.82 -7.08 -23.34
CA ASP A 22 19.24 -6.77 -24.72
C ASP A 22 18.06 -6.37 -25.63
N PHE A 23 16.82 -6.69 -25.23
CA PHE A 23 15.60 -6.31 -25.93
C PHE A 23 14.97 -5.04 -25.35
N ILE A 24 15.09 -4.83 -24.04
CA ILE A 24 14.49 -3.69 -23.32
C ILE A 24 15.49 -2.52 -23.33
N THR A 25 15.70 -1.92 -24.51
CA THR A 25 16.69 -0.86 -24.73
C THR A 25 16.08 0.51 -25.02
N ALA A 26 14.81 0.73 -24.69
CA ALA A 26 14.10 1.95 -25.01
C ALA A 26 14.54 3.13 -24.13
N ASP A 27 14.55 4.34 -24.69
CA ASP A 27 14.89 5.58 -23.96
C ASP A 27 13.82 5.98 -22.92
N ALA A 28 12.57 5.54 -23.14
CA ALA A 28 11.44 5.79 -22.25
C ALA A 28 10.30 4.79 -22.46
N GLY A 29 9.44 4.64 -21.45
CA GLY A 29 8.25 3.80 -21.48
C GLY A 29 6.98 4.58 -21.16
N ILE A 30 5.87 4.20 -21.79
CA ILE A 30 4.52 4.63 -21.40
C ILE A 30 3.88 3.44 -20.68
N TRP A 31 3.39 3.68 -19.47
CA TRP A 31 2.72 2.65 -18.68
C TRP A 31 1.31 2.36 -19.24
N GLU A 32 0.75 1.19 -18.90
CA GLU A 32 -0.47 0.71 -19.56
C GLU A 32 -1.74 1.49 -19.19
N PHE A 33 -1.81 2.06 -17.98
CA PHE A 33 -2.95 2.86 -17.55
C PHE A 33 -2.73 4.37 -17.69
N GLY A 34 -3.85 5.05 -17.87
CA GLY A 34 -4.02 6.50 -17.84
C GLY A 34 -5.49 6.81 -17.61
N GLY A 35 -5.83 8.09 -17.45
CA GLY A 35 -7.21 8.46 -17.13
C GLY A 35 -7.52 9.90 -17.44
N SER A 36 -8.79 10.24 -17.31
CA SER A 36 -9.26 11.62 -17.32
C SER A 36 -9.96 11.92 -16.01
N GLY A 37 -9.72 13.11 -15.45
CA GLY A 37 -10.44 13.59 -14.29
C GLY A 37 -11.92 13.80 -14.59
N ILE A 38 -12.71 14.06 -13.54
CA ILE A 38 -14.15 14.35 -13.67
C ILE A 38 -14.45 15.59 -14.51
N ASP A 39 -13.47 16.46 -14.70
CA ASP A 39 -13.52 17.65 -15.54
C ASP A 39 -13.14 17.37 -17.01
N GLY A 40 -12.89 16.11 -17.37
CA GLY A 40 -12.51 15.66 -18.71
C GLY A 40 -11.06 15.96 -19.08
N LYS A 41 -10.27 16.57 -18.19
CA LYS A 41 -8.84 16.80 -18.43
C LYS A 41 -8.08 15.49 -18.29
N GLN A 42 -7.14 15.26 -19.20
CA GLN A 42 -6.29 14.07 -19.16
C GLN A 42 -5.36 14.14 -17.96
N GLU A 43 -5.08 12.99 -17.38
CA GLU A 43 -4.24 12.82 -16.21
C GLU A 43 -3.16 11.77 -16.51
N ALA A 44 -1.94 12.03 -16.06
CA ALA A 44 -0.83 11.10 -16.15
C ALA A 44 -0.15 10.97 -14.78
N TRP A 45 0.26 9.76 -14.45
CA TRP A 45 0.96 9.44 -13.22
C TRP A 45 2.40 9.10 -13.55
N LEU A 46 3.34 9.74 -12.86
CA LEU A 46 4.77 9.52 -13.10
C LEU A 46 5.33 8.31 -12.35
N GLY A 47 4.51 7.64 -11.55
CA GLY A 47 4.96 6.53 -10.71
C GLY A 47 3.84 5.75 -10.07
N LEU A 48 4.24 4.75 -9.29
CA LEU A 48 3.38 3.88 -8.50
C LEU A 48 3.99 3.71 -7.10
N LYS A 49 3.12 3.68 -6.08
CA LYS A 49 3.53 3.27 -4.73
C LYS A 49 3.96 1.81 -4.76
N GLY A 50 4.87 1.45 -3.87
CA GLY A 50 5.20 0.04 -3.66
C GLY A 50 4.14 -0.64 -2.82
N ILE A 51 4.31 -1.94 -2.63
CA ILE A 51 3.47 -2.74 -1.74
C ILE A 51 4.34 -3.70 -0.95
N PHE A 52 3.97 -3.92 0.30
CA PHE A 52 4.37 -5.08 1.09
C PHE A 52 3.11 -5.70 1.66
N PHE A 53 2.75 -6.88 1.17
CA PHE A 53 1.59 -7.63 1.64
C PHE A 53 2.08 -8.75 2.56
N VAL A 54 1.40 -8.97 3.68
CA VAL A 54 1.81 -9.95 4.68
C VAL A 54 0.61 -10.63 5.33
N GLU A 55 0.76 -11.91 5.66
CA GLU A 55 -0.16 -12.63 6.53
C GLU A 55 0.49 -12.88 7.89
N LEU A 56 -0.25 -12.59 8.95
CA LEU A 56 0.10 -12.90 10.32
C LEU A 56 -0.80 -14.04 10.81
N GLU A 57 -0.20 -15.07 11.42
CA GLU A 57 -0.95 -16.19 11.99
C GLU A 57 -0.59 -16.45 13.46
N VAL A 58 -1.60 -16.80 14.24
CA VAL A 58 -1.44 -17.25 15.62
C VAL A 58 -2.16 -18.57 15.82
N GLU A 59 -1.48 -19.54 16.40
CA GLU A 59 -2.05 -20.82 16.85
C GLU A 59 -1.69 -21.04 18.32
N ARG A 60 -2.70 -21.11 19.19
CA ARG A 60 -2.50 -21.24 20.66
C ARG A 60 -3.02 -22.55 21.23
N LEU A 61 -3.90 -23.23 20.51
CA LEU A 61 -4.52 -24.50 20.90
C LEU A 61 -4.53 -25.44 19.69
N ASN A 62 -4.51 -26.75 19.93
CA ASN A 62 -4.57 -27.75 18.84
C ASN A 62 -6.01 -27.93 18.30
N ARG A 63 -7.02 -27.44 19.01
CA ARG A 63 -8.44 -27.48 18.62
C ARG A 63 -9.22 -26.40 19.35
N ASN A 64 -10.35 -26.00 18.77
CA ASN A 64 -11.30 -25.10 19.42
C ASN A 64 -11.81 -25.69 20.74
N MET A 65 -12.09 -24.81 21.71
CA MET A 65 -12.61 -25.20 23.03
C MET A 65 -13.92 -24.48 23.34
N HIS A 66 -14.63 -24.92 24.37
CA HIS A 66 -15.75 -24.16 24.91
C HIS A 66 -15.23 -22.87 25.56
N SER A 67 -15.81 -21.72 25.20
CA SER A 67 -15.38 -20.38 25.63
C SER A 67 -15.37 -20.15 27.14
N ALA A 68 -16.13 -20.92 27.92
CA ALA A 68 -16.04 -20.89 29.40
C ALA A 68 -14.63 -21.19 29.92
N SER A 69 -13.79 -21.86 29.12
CA SER A 69 -12.41 -22.18 29.46
C SER A 69 -11.45 -21.00 29.20
N ALA A 70 -11.91 -19.90 28.59
CA ALA A 70 -11.06 -18.74 28.25
C ALA A 70 -10.48 -18.01 29.46
N CYS A 71 -11.01 -18.25 30.67
CA CYS A 71 -10.41 -17.77 31.91
C CYS A 71 -9.09 -18.47 32.28
N VAL A 72 -8.76 -19.60 31.64
CA VAL A 72 -7.57 -20.42 31.96
C VAL A 72 -6.73 -20.72 30.72
N PHE A 73 -7.33 -20.86 29.54
CA PHE A 73 -6.64 -21.22 28.30
C PHE A 73 -6.35 -20.03 27.39
N PRO A 74 -5.22 -20.02 26.66
CA PRO A 74 -4.84 -18.90 25.80
C PRO A 74 -5.77 -18.77 24.58
N SER A 75 -6.04 -17.52 24.21
CA SER A 75 -6.86 -17.15 23.05
C SER A 75 -5.97 -16.74 21.87
N ALA A 76 -6.09 -17.44 20.73
CA ALA A 76 -5.40 -17.04 19.50
C ALA A 76 -5.93 -15.71 18.97
N ALA A 77 -7.25 -15.51 19.03
CA ALA A 77 -7.92 -14.28 18.59
C ALA A 77 -7.40 -13.05 19.35
N SER A 78 -7.42 -13.11 20.69
CA SER A 78 -6.96 -11.99 21.53
C SER A 78 -5.47 -11.72 21.32
N ARG A 79 -4.66 -12.78 21.20
CA ARG A 79 -3.24 -12.66 20.97
C ARG A 79 -2.91 -11.99 19.63
N LEU A 80 -3.60 -12.36 18.55
CA LEU A 80 -3.46 -11.70 17.25
C LEU A 80 -3.90 -10.23 17.31
N VAL A 81 -5.03 -9.94 17.95
CA VAL A 81 -5.52 -8.56 18.10
C VAL A 81 -4.48 -7.69 18.82
N TRP A 82 -3.87 -8.18 19.91
CA TRP A 82 -2.82 -7.44 20.60
C TRP A 82 -1.59 -7.18 19.72
N ALA A 83 -1.19 -8.17 18.91
CA ALA A 83 -0.08 -8.02 17.98
C ALA A 83 -0.38 -6.96 16.91
N VAL A 84 -1.56 -7.06 16.27
CA VAL A 84 -2.00 -6.12 15.22
C VAL A 84 -2.19 -4.71 15.78
N ASN A 85 -2.79 -4.58 16.97
CA ASN A 85 -2.97 -3.29 17.65
C ASN A 85 -1.63 -2.63 18.02
N SER A 86 -0.53 -3.38 18.07
CA SER A 86 0.78 -2.80 18.31
C SER A 86 1.40 -2.13 17.07
N LEU A 87 0.85 -2.36 15.88
CA LEU A 87 1.42 -1.88 14.61
C LEU A 87 1.05 -0.45 14.29
N LYS A 88 -0.07 0.06 14.82
CA LYS A 88 -0.66 1.36 14.44
C LYS A 88 -1.42 1.96 15.61
N ASP A 89 -1.31 3.27 15.83
CA ASP A 89 -2.05 3.98 16.88
C ASP A 89 -3.42 4.50 16.41
N GLU A 90 -4.17 5.12 17.32
CA GLU A 90 -5.48 5.73 17.07
C GLU A 90 -5.44 6.91 16.09
N ASN A 91 -4.28 7.55 15.91
CA ASN A 91 -4.06 8.62 14.93
C ASN A 91 -3.55 8.07 13.61
N SER A 92 -3.67 6.76 13.40
CA SER A 92 -3.21 6.06 12.21
C SER A 92 -1.70 6.11 11.93
N ARG A 93 -0.87 6.48 12.90
CA ARG A 93 0.59 6.40 12.76
C ARG A 93 1.05 4.95 12.94
N ILE A 94 1.94 4.51 12.06
CA ILE A 94 2.55 3.19 12.12
C ILE A 94 3.64 3.20 13.19
N LEU A 95 3.57 2.25 14.12
CA LEU A 95 4.41 2.20 15.32
C LEU A 95 5.60 1.26 15.19
N ILE A 96 5.86 0.74 13.98
CA ILE A 96 7.02 -0.09 13.69
C ILE A 96 8.28 0.77 13.82
N ASP A 97 9.22 0.31 14.65
CA ASP A 97 10.44 1.07 14.94
C ASP A 97 11.27 1.25 13.65
N GLY A 98 11.64 2.50 13.37
CA GLY A 98 12.35 2.91 12.16
C GLY A 98 11.53 2.84 10.86
N PHE A 99 10.19 2.69 10.92
CA PHE A 99 9.36 2.51 9.73
C PHE A 99 9.48 3.65 8.71
N TYR A 100 9.64 4.88 9.19
CA TYR A 100 9.68 6.09 8.34
C TYR A 100 11.09 6.53 7.94
N ASP A 101 12.14 5.87 8.43
CA ASP A 101 13.54 6.35 8.33
C ASP A 101 14.05 6.48 6.89
N ASP A 102 13.55 5.62 5.99
CA ASP A 102 14.02 5.54 4.61
C ASP A 102 13.16 6.37 3.64
N ILE A 103 12.10 7.02 4.12
CA ILE A 103 11.17 7.77 3.26
C ILE A 103 11.86 9.03 2.73
N LYS A 104 11.82 9.20 1.40
CA LYS A 104 12.31 10.43 0.78
C LYS A 104 11.25 11.53 0.85
N PRO A 105 11.62 12.76 1.26
CA PRO A 105 10.71 13.90 1.22
C PRO A 105 10.42 14.32 -0.23
N PHE A 106 9.27 14.97 -0.44
CA PHE A 106 8.97 15.57 -1.73
C PHE A 106 9.94 16.68 -2.10
N THR A 107 10.34 16.70 -3.37
CA THR A 107 11.06 17.81 -4.00
C THR A 107 10.16 19.03 -4.20
N GLU A 108 10.75 20.19 -4.46
CA GLU A 108 10.00 21.43 -4.76
C GLU A 108 9.16 21.30 -6.04
N ALA A 109 9.67 20.58 -7.04
CA ALA A 109 8.97 20.31 -8.29
C ALA A 109 7.71 19.46 -8.05
N GLU A 110 7.82 18.43 -7.20
CA GLU A 110 6.69 17.59 -6.81
C GLU A 110 5.66 18.35 -5.98
N ILE A 111 6.10 19.14 -4.99
CA ILE A 111 5.17 19.98 -4.22
C ILE A 111 4.41 20.93 -5.15
N SER A 112 5.08 21.50 -6.14
CA SER A 112 4.46 22.38 -7.14
C SER A 112 3.49 21.65 -8.06
N ALA A 113 3.79 20.42 -8.48
CA ALA A 113 2.88 19.59 -9.27
C ALA A 113 1.64 19.17 -8.46
N MET A 114 1.84 18.68 -7.24
CA MET A 114 0.78 18.28 -6.32
C MET A 114 -0.25 19.39 -6.07
N LYS A 115 0.22 20.63 -5.86
CA LYS A 115 -0.67 21.79 -5.61
C LYS A 115 -1.65 22.04 -6.75
N LYS A 116 -1.30 21.69 -7.99
CA LYS A 116 -2.17 21.84 -9.17
C LYS A 116 -3.28 20.79 -9.24
N ILE A 117 -3.19 19.71 -8.47
CA ILE A 117 -4.20 18.64 -8.47
C ILE A 117 -5.38 19.03 -7.57
N GLU A 118 -6.59 18.78 -8.06
CA GLU A 118 -7.83 18.91 -7.31
C GLU A 118 -8.38 17.52 -6.98
N ILE A 119 -8.53 17.20 -5.69
CA ILE A 119 -9.04 15.89 -5.23
C ILE A 119 -10.57 15.88 -5.15
N HIS A 120 -11.24 17.02 -5.36
CA HIS A 120 -12.70 17.17 -5.29
C HIS A 120 -13.30 16.55 -4.02
N GLU A 121 -12.80 16.99 -2.86
CA GLU A 121 -13.09 16.43 -1.54
C GLU A 121 -14.58 16.20 -1.25
N ASP A 122 -15.44 17.17 -1.56
CA ASP A 122 -16.88 17.05 -1.31
C ASP A 122 -17.55 15.98 -2.16
N LEU A 123 -17.05 15.75 -3.38
CA LEU A 123 -17.57 14.68 -4.25
C LEU A 123 -17.15 13.31 -3.72
N LEU A 124 -15.89 13.15 -3.32
CA LEU A 124 -15.40 11.90 -2.74
C LEU A 124 -16.12 11.58 -1.41
N LYS A 125 -16.28 12.57 -0.54
CA LYS A 125 -17.03 12.43 0.72
C LYS A 125 -18.47 11.95 0.46
N LYS A 126 -19.15 12.55 -0.52
CA LYS A 126 -20.50 12.17 -0.91
C LYS A 126 -20.56 10.76 -1.53
N GLU A 127 -19.63 10.43 -2.41
CA GLU A 127 -19.59 9.13 -3.11
C GLU A 127 -19.35 7.97 -2.15
N TYR A 128 -18.37 8.12 -1.26
CA TYR A 128 -18.01 7.08 -0.29
C TYR A 128 -18.79 7.16 1.02
N GLY A 129 -19.68 8.16 1.17
CA GLY A 129 -20.54 8.30 2.34
C GLY A 129 -19.78 8.59 3.64
N ILE A 130 -18.74 9.41 3.59
CA ILE A 130 -17.93 9.80 4.75
C ILE A 130 -18.11 11.30 5.05
N ASP A 131 -18.10 11.65 6.34
CA ASP A 131 -18.20 13.05 6.78
C ASP A 131 -16.84 13.76 6.72
N GLU A 132 -15.76 13.03 7.01
CA GLU A 132 -14.38 13.53 7.03
C GLU A 132 -13.40 12.47 6.50
N PHE A 133 -12.28 12.93 5.94
CA PHE A 133 -11.15 12.05 5.64
C PHE A 133 -10.42 11.66 6.93
N LEU A 134 -9.55 10.65 6.83
CA LEU A 134 -8.77 10.15 7.95
C LEU A 134 -8.09 11.29 8.72
N ASN A 135 -8.28 11.32 10.04
CA ASN A 135 -7.74 12.35 10.95
C ASN A 135 -8.08 13.81 10.55
N GLY A 136 -9.19 14.04 9.84
CA GLY A 136 -9.60 15.38 9.41
C GLY A 136 -8.72 15.99 8.32
N LEU A 137 -7.99 15.17 7.55
CA LEU A 137 -7.16 15.64 6.43
C LEU A 137 -7.99 16.42 5.39
N THR A 138 -7.47 17.57 4.97
CA THR A 138 -8.08 18.44 3.94
C THR A 138 -7.00 19.14 3.11
N GLY A 139 -7.37 19.66 1.94
CA GLY A 139 -6.55 20.51 1.11
C GLY A 139 -5.20 19.88 0.74
N ASP A 140 -4.12 20.65 0.93
CA ASP A 140 -2.77 20.21 0.60
C ASP A 140 -2.28 19.09 1.53
N ASP A 141 -2.76 19.01 2.78
CA ASP A 141 -2.38 17.92 3.70
C ASP A 141 -2.98 16.58 3.26
N LEU A 142 -4.23 16.59 2.78
CA LEU A 142 -4.83 15.42 2.14
C LEU A 142 -4.02 14.95 0.93
N LYS A 143 -3.58 15.88 0.07
CA LYS A 143 -2.74 15.55 -1.10
C LYS A 143 -1.39 14.98 -0.68
N ARG A 144 -0.75 15.56 0.33
CA ARG A 144 0.53 15.06 0.88
C ARG A 144 0.38 13.63 1.37
N ALA A 145 -0.68 13.34 2.12
CA ALA A 145 -0.95 12.00 2.60
C ALA A 145 -1.22 11.03 1.43
N TYR A 146 -2.05 11.43 0.47
CA TYR A 146 -2.43 10.62 -0.68
C TYR A 146 -1.21 10.14 -1.50
N TYR A 147 -0.26 11.04 -1.77
CA TYR A 147 0.94 10.71 -2.54
C TYR A 147 2.10 10.16 -1.70
N GLY A 148 2.22 10.61 -0.45
CA GLY A 148 3.47 10.54 0.31
C GLY A 148 3.42 9.74 1.59
N ASP A 149 2.23 9.43 2.12
CA ASP A 149 2.13 8.65 3.35
C ASP A 149 2.07 7.15 3.05
N PRO A 150 2.90 6.32 3.69
CA PRO A 150 2.73 4.88 3.67
C PRO A 150 1.50 4.46 4.46
N THR A 151 1.00 3.24 4.20
CA THR A 151 -0.16 2.69 4.92
C THR A 151 0.20 1.38 5.62
N ALA A 152 -0.67 0.97 6.54
CA ALA A 152 -0.74 -0.37 7.11
C ALA A 152 -2.23 -0.69 7.29
N ASN A 153 -2.82 -1.32 6.28
CA ASN A 153 -4.25 -1.57 6.20
C ASN A 153 -4.56 -3.04 6.49
N ILE A 154 -5.57 -3.30 7.32
CA ILE A 154 -6.05 -4.65 7.59
C ILE A 154 -7.00 -5.05 6.46
N CYS A 155 -6.53 -5.90 5.55
CA CYS A 155 -7.33 -6.40 4.43
C CYS A 155 -8.32 -7.48 4.89
N GLY A 156 -7.97 -8.22 5.93
CA GLY A 156 -8.82 -9.27 6.47
C GLY A 156 -8.36 -9.73 7.85
N LEU A 157 -9.33 -10.06 8.70
CA LEU A 157 -9.09 -10.56 10.05
C LEU A 157 -10.05 -11.73 10.31
N THR A 158 -9.49 -12.93 10.52
CA THR A 158 -10.27 -14.17 10.61
C THR A 158 -9.97 -14.94 11.89
N SER A 159 -11.02 -15.27 12.66
CA SER A 159 -10.93 -16.17 13.81
C SER A 159 -12.32 -16.58 14.33
N GLY A 160 -12.50 -17.84 14.72
CA GLY A 160 -13.69 -18.30 15.45
C GLY A 160 -14.93 -18.52 14.59
N TYR A 161 -16.10 -18.13 15.08
CA TYR A 161 -17.39 -18.31 14.41
C TYR A 161 -17.85 -17.01 13.71
N GLN A 162 -18.12 -17.06 12.39
CA GLN A 162 -18.60 -15.93 11.58
C GLN A 162 -20.05 -16.09 11.09
N GLY A 163 -20.74 -17.15 11.52
CA GLY A 163 -22.13 -17.42 11.12
C GLY A 163 -23.16 -16.54 11.86
N LYS A 164 -24.43 -16.68 11.51
CA LYS A 164 -25.53 -15.99 12.18
C LYS A 164 -25.73 -16.51 13.61
N GLY A 165 -26.00 -15.62 14.55
CA GLY A 165 -26.27 -15.98 15.94
C GLY A 165 -25.00 -16.08 16.79
N SER A 166 -25.00 -16.95 17.80
CA SER A 166 -23.88 -17.08 18.73
C SER A 166 -23.34 -18.50 18.79
N MET A 167 -22.02 -18.61 19.00
CA MET A 167 -21.35 -19.86 19.30
C MET A 167 -20.32 -19.62 20.40
N THR A 168 -20.44 -20.35 21.52
CA THR A 168 -19.58 -20.22 22.70
C THR A 168 -18.23 -20.92 22.50
N VAL A 169 -17.43 -20.45 21.55
CA VAL A 169 -16.15 -21.05 21.16
C VAL A 169 -14.93 -20.19 21.57
N LEU A 170 -13.87 -20.85 22.03
CA LEU A 170 -12.52 -20.31 22.15
C LEU A 170 -11.72 -20.78 20.92
N PRO A 171 -11.43 -19.90 19.95
CA PRO A 171 -10.76 -20.29 18.71
C PRO A 171 -9.30 -20.66 18.94
N ALA A 172 -8.88 -21.75 18.31
CA ALA A 172 -7.51 -22.25 18.35
C ALA A 172 -6.53 -21.44 17.51
N LYS A 173 -7.03 -20.83 16.43
CA LYS A 173 -6.26 -20.15 15.39
C LYS A 173 -6.88 -18.81 15.04
N ALA A 174 -6.04 -17.87 14.63
CA ALA A 174 -6.44 -16.57 14.10
C ALA A 174 -5.44 -16.13 13.03
N SER A 175 -5.91 -15.44 11.98
CA SER A 175 -5.04 -14.83 10.97
C SER A 175 -5.46 -13.41 10.61
N CYS A 176 -4.48 -12.60 10.19
CA CYS A 176 -4.67 -11.22 9.73
C CYS A 176 -3.86 -11.02 8.45
N LYS A 177 -4.50 -10.50 7.40
CA LYS A 177 -3.83 -10.06 6.17
C LYS A 177 -3.71 -8.55 6.19
N ILE A 178 -2.50 -8.05 5.96
CA ILE A 178 -2.17 -6.62 6.04
C ILE A 178 -1.44 -6.22 4.76
N ASP A 179 -1.88 -5.14 4.12
CA ASP A 179 -1.16 -4.48 3.05
C ASP A 179 -0.53 -3.18 3.54
N PHE A 180 0.75 -3.02 3.24
CA PHE A 180 1.48 -1.78 3.43
C PHE A 180 1.72 -1.15 2.08
N ARG A 181 1.13 0.02 1.81
CA ARG A 181 1.54 0.83 0.67
C ARG A 181 2.83 1.53 1.00
N LEU A 182 3.85 1.30 0.17
CA LEU A 182 5.20 1.83 0.35
C LEU A 182 5.38 3.08 -0.49
N VAL A 183 6.17 4.02 0.00
CA VAL A 183 6.53 5.24 -0.73
C VAL A 183 8.01 5.24 -1.07
N GLU A 184 8.45 6.26 -1.82
CA GLU A 184 9.82 6.31 -2.32
C GLU A 184 10.86 6.19 -1.19
N GLY A 185 11.84 5.30 -1.40
CA GLY A 185 12.90 4.99 -0.45
C GLY A 185 12.62 3.76 0.43
N MET A 186 11.37 3.30 0.49
CA MET A 186 11.01 2.08 1.22
C MET A 186 11.19 0.81 0.38
N HIS A 187 11.63 -0.27 1.02
CA HIS A 187 11.77 -1.59 0.40
C HIS A 187 11.00 -2.67 1.18
N PRO A 188 10.25 -3.57 0.53
CA PRO A 188 9.43 -4.58 1.21
C PRO A 188 10.25 -5.48 2.16
N ASP A 189 11.42 -5.96 1.74
CA ASP A 189 12.29 -6.77 2.62
C ASP A 189 12.76 -6.05 3.90
N VAL A 190 12.95 -4.73 3.81
CA VAL A 190 13.34 -3.90 4.96
C VAL A 190 12.16 -3.77 5.90
N VAL A 191 10.97 -3.51 5.37
CA VAL A 191 9.72 -3.44 6.15
C VAL A 191 9.41 -4.78 6.81
N HIS A 192 9.60 -5.90 6.11
CA HIS A 192 9.44 -7.24 6.67
C HIS A 192 10.34 -7.47 7.88
N LYS A 193 11.63 -7.13 7.77
CA LYS A 193 12.59 -7.24 8.89
C LYS A 193 12.19 -6.35 10.07
N LYS A 194 11.78 -5.10 9.81
CA LYS A 194 11.30 -4.16 10.83
C LYS A 194 10.02 -4.67 11.51
N LEU A 195 9.07 -5.22 10.76
CA LEU A 195 7.84 -5.83 11.28
C LEU A 195 8.14 -7.02 12.18
N ARG A 196 9.00 -7.95 11.74
CA ARG A 196 9.39 -9.12 12.54
C ARG A 196 10.03 -8.68 13.85
N LYS A 197 10.99 -7.77 13.79
CA LYS A 197 11.65 -7.20 14.97
C LYS A 197 10.65 -6.52 15.92
N HIS A 198 9.75 -5.70 15.38
CA HIS A 198 8.71 -5.02 16.15
C HIS A 198 7.85 -5.99 16.96
N LEU A 199 7.41 -7.08 16.30
CA LEU A 199 6.64 -8.13 16.96
C LEU A 199 7.47 -8.81 18.05
N ASP A 200 8.73 -9.15 17.79
CA ASP A 200 9.60 -9.84 18.74
C ASP A 200 9.91 -8.99 19.97
N ASP A 201 10.26 -7.71 19.78
CA ASP A 201 10.56 -6.77 20.85
C ASP A 201 9.35 -6.52 21.77
N ARG A 202 8.12 -6.65 21.22
CA ARG A 202 6.86 -6.54 21.96
C ARG A 202 6.35 -7.89 22.48
N GLY A 203 7.20 -8.92 22.40
CA GLY A 203 6.95 -10.25 22.95
C GLY A 203 6.03 -11.12 22.12
N PHE A 204 5.73 -10.77 20.87
CA PHE A 204 4.89 -11.51 19.91
C PHE A 204 5.69 -12.48 19.03
N THR A 205 6.70 -13.13 19.61
CA THR A 205 7.56 -14.11 18.91
C THR A 205 6.78 -15.35 18.43
N ASP A 206 5.58 -15.58 18.97
CA ASP A 206 4.67 -16.66 18.59
C ASP A 206 3.77 -16.34 17.39
N VAL A 207 3.71 -15.08 16.95
CA VAL A 207 3.01 -14.68 15.72
C VAL A 207 3.86 -15.08 14.53
N LYS A 208 3.35 -15.96 13.68
CA LYS A 208 4.02 -16.42 12.46
C LYS A 208 3.76 -15.46 11.31
N ILE A 209 4.69 -15.41 10.37
CA ILE A 209 4.55 -14.72 9.08
C ILE A 209 4.68 -15.78 7.98
N PRO A 210 3.64 -16.58 7.70
CA PRO A 210 3.71 -17.67 6.71
C PRO A 210 3.78 -17.17 5.26
N TYR A 211 3.34 -15.94 5.01
CA TYR A 211 3.28 -15.35 3.68
C TYR A 211 3.69 -13.89 3.73
N PHE A 212 4.50 -13.48 2.77
CA PHE A 212 4.70 -12.09 2.41
C PHE A 212 5.16 -11.97 0.96
N GLU A 213 4.86 -10.82 0.36
CA GLU A 213 5.31 -10.44 -0.97
C GLU A 213 5.38 -8.92 -1.07
N GLY A 214 5.97 -8.41 -2.15
CA GLY A 214 5.96 -6.98 -2.39
C GLY A 214 7.05 -6.51 -3.34
N TYR A 215 6.98 -5.23 -3.66
CA TYR A 215 7.96 -4.53 -4.48
C TYR A 215 8.02 -3.04 -4.09
N PRO A 216 9.17 -2.37 -4.33
CA PRO A 216 9.35 -0.98 -3.94
C PRO A 216 8.50 -0.02 -4.81
N ALA A 217 8.33 1.20 -4.30
CA ALA A 217 7.78 2.29 -5.09
C ALA A 217 8.78 2.72 -6.18
N ALA A 218 8.27 3.17 -7.31
CA ALA A 218 9.08 3.74 -8.39
C ALA A 218 8.34 4.91 -9.03
N LYS A 219 9.10 5.92 -9.44
CA LYS A 219 8.55 7.07 -10.17
C LYS A 219 9.64 7.77 -10.99
N THR A 220 9.20 8.41 -12.07
CA THR A 220 9.98 9.34 -12.88
C THR A 220 9.95 10.74 -12.24
N PRO A 221 11.09 11.47 -12.16
CA PRO A 221 11.10 12.86 -11.70
C PRO A 221 10.17 13.76 -12.52
N VAL A 222 9.47 14.69 -11.85
CA VAL A 222 8.52 15.62 -12.49
C VAL A 222 9.18 16.48 -13.57
N ASP A 223 10.46 16.82 -13.38
CA ASP A 223 11.28 17.64 -14.27
C ASP A 223 12.06 16.82 -15.32
N HIS A 224 11.80 15.51 -15.43
CA HIS A 224 12.45 14.68 -16.45
C HIS A 224 12.02 15.12 -17.86
N PRO A 225 12.95 15.25 -18.84
CA PRO A 225 12.63 15.75 -20.19
C PRO A 225 11.54 14.95 -20.93
N PHE A 226 11.39 13.67 -20.61
CA PHE A 226 10.32 12.85 -21.18
C PHE A 226 8.91 13.32 -20.78
N VAL A 227 8.75 13.89 -19.59
CA VAL A 227 7.45 14.43 -19.13
C VAL A 227 7.00 15.57 -20.04
N GLU A 228 7.91 16.49 -20.40
CA GLU A 228 7.61 17.58 -21.34
C GLU A 228 7.21 17.06 -22.73
N ILE A 229 7.81 15.95 -23.17
CA ILE A 229 7.44 15.31 -24.45
C ILE A 229 5.99 14.81 -24.37
N VAL A 230 5.61 14.15 -23.29
CA VAL A 230 4.25 13.65 -23.06
C VAL A 230 3.24 14.79 -22.95
N GLU A 231 3.54 15.85 -22.19
CA GLU A 231 2.67 17.04 -22.06
C GLU A 231 2.43 17.68 -23.43
N ARG A 232 3.50 17.93 -24.21
CA ARG A 232 3.37 18.51 -25.57
C ARG A 232 2.60 17.61 -26.53
N ALA A 233 2.72 16.29 -26.39
CA ALA A 233 1.93 15.36 -27.19
C ALA A 233 0.44 15.44 -26.82
N ASN A 234 0.11 15.45 -25.52
CA ASN A 234 -1.26 15.60 -25.03
C ASN A 234 -1.89 16.93 -25.49
N SER A 235 -1.15 18.04 -25.41
CA SER A 235 -1.65 19.37 -25.77
C SER A 235 -2.03 19.54 -27.23
N LYS A 236 -1.52 18.69 -28.14
CA LYS A 236 -1.94 18.70 -29.54
C LYS A 236 -3.38 18.22 -29.76
N VAL A 237 -3.95 17.47 -28.81
CA VAL A 237 -5.25 16.81 -28.96
C VAL A 237 -6.21 17.21 -27.85
N PHE A 238 -5.76 17.22 -26.59
CA PHE A 238 -6.61 17.34 -25.41
C PHE A 238 -6.36 18.61 -24.57
N GLY A 239 -5.32 19.39 -24.90
CA GLY A 239 -4.93 20.58 -24.14
C GLY A 239 -4.03 20.26 -22.93
N ASP A 240 -4.25 20.95 -21.82
CA ASP A 240 -3.40 20.81 -20.63
C ASP A 240 -3.50 19.40 -20.02
N LEU A 241 -2.35 18.84 -19.63
CA LEU A 241 -2.25 17.56 -18.95
C LEU A 241 -2.09 17.77 -17.44
N LYS A 242 -2.83 17.04 -16.61
CA LYS A 242 -2.60 17.01 -15.15
C LYS A 242 -1.55 15.95 -14.82
N ILE A 243 -0.44 16.39 -14.25
CA ILE A 243 0.65 15.51 -13.83
C ILE A 243 0.52 15.18 -12.34
N HIS A 244 0.30 13.90 -12.05
CA HIS A 244 0.34 13.33 -10.72
C HIS A 244 1.74 12.76 -10.44
N ILE A 245 2.30 13.06 -9.26
CA ILE A 245 3.66 12.62 -8.87
C ILE A 245 3.78 11.09 -8.89
N THR A 246 2.75 10.41 -8.39
CA THR A 246 2.66 8.96 -8.33
C THR A 246 1.19 8.56 -8.20
N SER A 247 0.82 7.39 -8.71
CA SER A 247 -0.46 6.76 -8.40
C SER A 247 -0.40 6.16 -6.99
N PRO A 248 -1.50 6.19 -6.21
CA PRO A 248 -1.56 5.50 -4.92
C PRO A 248 -1.64 3.97 -5.07
N GLY A 249 -1.89 3.48 -6.28
CA GLY A 249 -1.82 2.06 -6.63
C GLY A 249 -0.38 1.56 -6.65
N SER A 250 -0.24 0.27 -6.97
CA SER A 250 1.07 -0.40 -7.03
C SER A 250 1.19 -1.18 -8.31
N GLY A 251 2.40 -1.22 -8.85
CA GLY A 251 2.77 -2.06 -9.98
C GLY A 251 4.29 -2.14 -10.09
N PRO A 252 4.82 -3.07 -10.89
CA PRO A 252 6.24 -3.41 -10.93
C PRO A 252 7.07 -2.41 -11.76
N LEU A 253 6.75 -1.12 -11.71
CA LEU A 253 7.45 -0.06 -12.46
C LEU A 253 8.95 0.00 -12.10
N TYR A 254 9.32 -0.42 -10.88
CA TYR A 254 10.70 -0.50 -10.42
C TYR A 254 11.61 -1.36 -11.30
N LEU A 255 11.05 -2.26 -12.11
CA LEU A 255 11.80 -3.10 -13.05
C LEU A 255 12.37 -2.32 -14.24
N PHE A 256 11.85 -1.11 -14.49
CA PHE A 256 12.19 -0.28 -15.66
C PHE A 256 12.80 1.08 -15.25
N ASN A 257 13.20 1.21 -13.99
CA ASN A 257 13.57 2.47 -13.36
C ASN A 257 15.09 2.66 -13.23
#